data_AF-A0A971EVS0-F1
#
_entry.id   AF-A0A971EVS0-F1
#
_cell.length_a   1.000
_cell.length_b   1.000
_cell.length_c   1.000
_cell.angle_alpha   90.00
_cell.angle_beta   90.00
_cell.angle_gamma   90.00
#
_symmetry.space_group_name_H-M   'P 1'
#
loop_
_entity.id
_entity.type
_entity.pdbx_description
1 polymer ?
#
loop_
_entity_poly.entity_id
_entity_poly.type
_entity_poly.pdbx_seq_one_letter_code
_entity_poly.pdbx_strand_id
1 'polypeptide(L)' 'MAENSNKNVTIDGIQYNLDDLNEKAKANLASLQITEREIARLQQLLAIAKTARNAYAKVLKEELPKREAGVQ' A
#
# COMPACT_ATOMS: atom_id res chain seq x y z
N MET A 1 -16.26 0.23 -39.25
CA MET A 1 -16.56 1.16 -38.15
C MET A 1 -15.54 0.94 -37.06
N ALA A 2 -14.76 1.96 -36.70
CA ALA A 2 -13.70 1.84 -35.71
C ALA A 2 -14.31 1.70 -34.32
N GLU A 3 -13.94 0.63 -33.61
CA GLU A 3 -14.21 0.48 -32.18
C GLU A 3 -13.41 1.54 -31.42
N ASN A 4 -14.07 2.63 -31.03
CA ASN A 4 -13.51 3.53 -30.03
C ASN A 4 -13.49 2.77 -28.70
N SER A 5 -12.35 2.16 -28.41
CA SER A 5 -12.00 1.60 -27.10
C SER A 5 -11.89 2.76 -26.11
N ASN A 6 -13.04 3.26 -25.64
CA ASN A 6 -13.13 4.36 -24.69
C ASN A 6 -12.41 3.96 -23.40
N LYS A 7 -11.16 4.39 -23.25
CA LYS A 7 -10.36 4.10 -22.06
C LYS A 7 -10.77 5.11 -20.99
N ASN A 8 -11.79 4.79 -20.24
CA ASN A 8 -12.22 5.63 -19.13
C ASN A 8 -11.35 5.37 -17.89
N VAL A 9 -10.89 6.42 -17.24
CA VAL A 9 -10.20 6.38 -15.95
C VAL A 9 -11.08 7.01 -14.89
N THR A 10 -11.11 6.42 -13.70
CA THR A 10 -11.78 7.04 -12.55
C THR A 10 -10.72 7.73 -11.69
N ILE A 11 -10.85 9.04 -11.53
CA ILE A 11 -9.97 9.88 -10.69
C ILE A 11 -10.89 10.54 -9.65
N ASP A 12 -10.60 10.34 -8.37
CA ASP A 12 -11.41 10.85 -7.24
C ASP A 12 -12.91 10.49 -7.32
N GLY A 13 -13.23 9.30 -7.87
CA GLY A 13 -14.60 8.82 -8.01
C GLY A 13 -15.37 9.42 -9.20
N ILE A 14 -14.72 10.27 -10.00
CA ILE A 14 -15.27 10.84 -11.23
C ILE A 14 -14.68 10.12 -12.43
N GLN A 15 -15.53 9.73 -13.37
CA GLN A 15 -15.11 9.05 -14.59
C GLN A 15 -14.72 10.06 -15.66
N TYR A 16 -13.49 9.95 -16.16
CA TYR A 16 -12.93 10.77 -17.24
C TYR A 16 -12.59 9.89 -18.42
N ASN A 17 -12.82 10.38 -19.65
CA ASN A 17 -12.25 9.75 -20.82
C ASN A 17 -10.75 10.09 -20.89
N LEU A 18 -9.88 9.10 -21.09
CA LEU A 18 -8.45 9.34 -21.23
C LEU A 18 -8.12 10.24 -22.43
N ASP A 19 -8.93 10.22 -23.48
CA ASP A 19 -8.74 11.05 -24.67
C ASP A 19 -9.04 12.54 -24.40
N ASP A 20 -9.87 12.84 -23.41
CA ASP A 20 -10.19 14.21 -22.97
C ASP A 20 -9.09 14.81 -22.09
N LEU A 21 -8.15 13.98 -21.60
CA LEU A 21 -7.03 14.43 -20.78
C LEU A 21 -5.90 14.98 -21.66
N ASN A 22 -5.34 16.12 -21.25
CA ASN A 22 -4.11 16.62 -21.86
C ASN A 22 -2.90 15.75 -21.49
N GLU A 23 -1.81 15.89 -22.26
CA GLU A 23 -0.60 15.08 -22.07
C GLU A 23 0.02 15.21 -20.66
N LYS A 24 -0.07 16.39 -20.04
CA LYS A 24 0.40 16.61 -18.67
C LYS A 24 -0.43 15.83 -17.65
N ALA A 25 -1.75 15.78 -17.82
CA ALA A 25 -2.65 15.02 -16.97
C ALA A 25 -2.39 13.51 -17.10
N LYS A 26 -2.19 13.01 -18.33
CA LYS A 26 -1.81 11.61 -18.57
C LYS A 26 -0.47 11.24 -17.92
N ALA A 27 0.54 12.11 -18.02
CA ALA A 27 1.83 11.89 -17.38
C ALA A 27 1.75 11.87 -15.84
N ASN A 28 0.96 12.79 -15.26
CA ASN A 28 0.71 12.82 -13.82
C ASN A 28 -0.06 11.57 -13.36
N LEU A 29 -1.06 11.12 -14.11
CA LEU A 29 -1.81 9.90 -13.82
C LEU A 29 -0.89 8.67 -13.81
N ALA A 30 -0.01 8.53 -14.81
CA ALA A 30 0.97 7.45 -14.85
C ALA A 30 1.91 7.48 -13.62
N SER A 31 2.37 8.67 -13.25
CA SER A 31 3.22 8.88 -12.05
C SER A 31 2.49 8.51 -10.77
N LEU A 32 1.19 8.87 -10.66
CA LEU A 32 0.35 8.52 -9.54
C LEU A 32 0.19 7.00 -9.41
N GLN A 33 -0.16 6.31 -10.50
CA GLN A 33 -0.29 4.85 -10.52
C GLN A 33 1.01 4.13 -10.12
N ILE A 34 2.17 4.64 -10.56
CA ILE A 34 3.47 4.10 -10.14
C ILE A 34 3.66 4.27 -8.64
N THR A 35 3.34 5.46 -8.12
CA THR A 35 3.46 5.80 -6.69
C THR A 35 2.54 4.93 -5.84
N GLU A 36 1.29 4.73 -6.27
CA GLU A 36 0.32 3.86 -5.58
C GLU A 36 0.80 2.40 -5.51
N ARG A 37 1.36 1.87 -6.60
CA ARG A 37 1.96 0.53 -6.60
C ARG A 37 3.11 0.41 -5.62
N GLU A 38 3.95 1.44 -5.55
CA GLU A 38 5.07 1.45 -4.61
C GLU A 38 4.60 1.55 -3.14
N ILE A 39 3.59 2.35 -2.86
CA ILE A 39 2.95 2.41 -1.53
C ILE A 39 2.42 1.03 -1.14
N ALA A 40 1.71 0.34 -2.04
CA ALA A 40 1.19 -1.00 -1.78
C ALA A 40 2.32 -2.00 -1.49
N ARG A 41 3.42 -1.94 -2.24
CA ARG A 41 4.62 -2.77 -2.02
C ARG A 41 5.23 -2.51 -0.64
N LEU A 42 5.39 -1.24 -0.25
CA LEU A 42 5.92 -0.87 1.06
C LEU A 42 5.01 -1.34 2.20
N GLN A 43 3.68 -1.27 2.04
CA GLN A 43 2.74 -1.79 3.02
C GLN A 43 2.87 -3.31 3.19
N GLN A 44 3.08 -4.07 2.11
CA GLN A 44 3.33 -5.50 2.18
C GLN A 44 4.63 -5.81 2.96
N LEU A 45 5.72 -5.10 2.65
CA LEU A 45 6.99 -5.26 3.38
C LEU A 45 6.86 -4.90 4.86
N LEU A 46 6.10 -3.84 5.16
CA LEU A 46 5.81 -3.46 6.54
C LEU A 46 5.03 -4.54 7.28
N ALA A 47 4.06 -5.19 6.63
CA ALA A 47 3.32 -6.31 7.22
C ALA A 47 4.24 -7.49 7.55
N ILE A 48 5.15 -7.85 6.64
CA ILE A 48 6.16 -8.90 6.86
C ILE A 48 7.05 -8.53 8.06
N ALA A 49 7.57 -7.31 8.10
CA ALA A 49 8.42 -6.83 9.20
C ALA A 49 7.68 -6.84 10.55
N LYS A 50 6.40 -6.45 10.58
CA LYS A 50 5.56 -6.52 11.78
C LYS A 50 5.39 -7.96 12.28
N THR A 51 5.20 -8.92 11.39
CA THR A 51 5.12 -10.35 11.75
C THR A 51 6.41 -10.83 12.39
N ALA A 52 7.57 -10.55 11.77
CA ALA A 52 8.88 -10.91 12.31
C ALA A 52 9.11 -10.27 13.69
N ARG A 53 8.83 -8.96 13.83
CA ARG A 53 8.93 -8.24 15.10
C ARG A 53 8.08 -8.90 16.18
N ASN A 54 6.84 -9.27 15.88
CA ASN A 54 5.94 -9.92 16.84
C ASN A 54 6.47 -11.30 17.27
N ALA A 55 7.02 -12.08 16.33
CA ALA A 55 7.65 -13.36 16.64
C ALA A 55 8.86 -13.19 17.57
N TYR A 56 9.77 -12.25 17.26
CA TYR A 56 10.92 -11.96 18.12
C TYR A 56 10.51 -11.41 19.49
N ALA A 57 9.48 -10.55 19.56
CA ALA A 57 8.96 -10.05 20.83
C ALA A 57 8.39 -11.18 21.71
N LYS A 58 7.73 -12.18 21.10
CA LYS A 58 7.24 -13.36 21.82
C LYS A 58 8.40 -14.18 22.39
N VAL A 59 9.39 -14.51 21.57
CA VAL A 59 10.58 -15.26 22.02
C VAL A 59 11.28 -14.51 23.14
N LEU A 60 11.52 -13.20 22.97
CA LEU A 60 12.14 -12.39 24.01
C LEU A 60 11.35 -12.44 25.32
N LYS A 61 10.02 -12.36 25.28
CA LYS A 61 9.18 -12.45 26.48
C LYS A 61 9.32 -13.79 27.21
N GLU A 62 9.57 -14.88 26.49
CA GLU A 62 9.79 -16.22 27.05
C GLU A 62 11.18 -16.34 27.71
N GLU A 63 12.19 -15.68 27.13
CA GLU A 63 13.57 -15.63 27.65
C GLU A 63 13.75 -14.65 28.82
N LEU A 64 12.87 -13.65 28.93
CA LEU A 64 12.92 -12.72 30.04
C LEU A 64 12.63 -13.45 31.35
N PRO A 65 13.39 -13.18 32.42
CA PRO A 65 13.11 -13.76 33.72
C PRO A 65 11.67 -13.40 34.10
N LYS A 66 10.89 -14.41 34.46
CA LYS A 66 9.56 -14.20 35.02
C LYS A 66 9.77 -13.35 36.26
N ARG A 67 9.44 -12.05 36.19
CA ARG A 67 9.14 -11.32 37.42
C ARG A 67 8.01 -12.13 38.04
N GLU A 68 8.29 -12.78 39.16
CA GLU A 68 7.24 -13.09 40.12
C GLU A 68 6.49 -11.77 40.28
N ALA A 69 5.27 -11.72 39.73
CA ALA A 69 4.38 -10.61 39.98
C ALA A 69 4.29 -10.56 41.50
N GLY A 70 4.85 -9.52 42.09
CA GLY A 70 5.01 -9.39 43.52
C GLY A 70 3.68 -9.70 44.20
N VAL A 71 3.70 -10.74 45.03
CA VAL A 71 2.93 -10.72 46.27
C VAL A 71 3.59 -9.62 47.12
N GLN A 72 3.05 -8.41 47.04
CA GLN A 72 2.97 -7.42 48.13
C GLN A 72 2.15 -6.22 47.70
#